data_AF-A0A961XPI1-F1
#
_entry.id   AF-A0A961XPI1-F1
#
_cell.length_a   1.000
_cell.length_b   1.000
_cell.length_c   1.000
_cell.angle_alpha   90.00
_cell.angle_beta   90.00
_cell.angle_gamma   90.00
#
_symmetry.space_group_name_H-M   'P 1'
#
loop_
_entity.id
_entity.type
_entity.pdbx_description
1 polymer ?
#
loop_
_entity_poly.entity_id
_entity_poly.type
_entity_poly.pdbx_seq_one_letter_code
_entity_poly.pdbx_strand_id
1 'polypeptide(L)'
;RHGVARIEGPHCYSFFLGNAEFEALGDDTMRAFFLTDFLARQFDAFVTRPLGLDRHPELRDIYFGNYEKLVYLAQSDDPELDARARAAAEKLGLPFERVRTGYGDLQTALARMG
;
A
#
# COMPACT_ATOMS: atom_id res chain seq x y z
N ARG A 1 -30.19 -7.82 9.94
CA ARG A 1 -29.60 -6.48 9.78
C ARG A 1 -28.38 -6.42 10.70
N HIS A 2 -27.22 -6.91 10.25
CA HIS A 2 -26.04 -7.03 11.12
C HIS A 2 -25.35 -5.67 11.21
N GLY A 3 -25.43 -5.05 12.39
CA GLY A 3 -24.69 -3.86 12.76
C GLY A 3 -23.23 -4.22 12.96
N VAL A 4 -22.39 -3.84 12.01
CA VAL A 4 -20.95 -3.78 12.20
C VAL A 4 -20.65 -2.35 12.63
N ALA A 5 -20.20 -2.18 13.87
CA ALA A 5 -19.70 -0.91 14.35
C ALA A 5 -18.51 -0.50 13.46
N ARG A 6 -18.64 0.65 12.81
CA ARG A 6 -17.60 1.24 11.98
C ARG A 6 -16.49 1.68 12.93
N ILE A 7 -15.32 1.05 12.85
CA ILE A 7 -14.13 1.48 13.59
C ILE A 7 -13.70 2.82 12.96
N GLU A 8 -13.68 3.88 13.76
CA GLU A 8 -13.24 5.21 13.35
C GLU A 8 -11.73 5.22 13.11
N GLY A 9 -11.33 5.57 11.89
CA GLY A 9 -9.96 5.89 11.47
C GLY A 9 -10.03 6.56 10.10
N PRO A 10 -9.28 7.64 9.82
CA PRO A 10 -9.62 8.52 8.70
C PRO A 10 -9.43 7.87 7.32
N HIS A 11 -8.52 6.92 7.11
CA HIS A 11 -8.37 6.26 5.80
C HIS A 11 -7.83 4.83 5.97
N CYS A 12 -8.23 3.92 5.07
CA CYS A 12 -7.99 2.47 5.14
C CYS A 12 -6.52 2.00 5.27
N TYR A 13 -5.55 2.89 5.12
CA TYR A 13 -4.10 2.61 5.20
C TYR A 13 -3.44 3.03 6.53
N SER A 14 -4.08 3.85 7.37
CA SER A 14 -3.51 4.25 8.67
C SER A 14 -3.31 3.06 9.62
N PHE A 15 -4.04 1.97 9.37
CA PHE A 15 -3.94 0.72 10.12
C PHE A 15 -2.64 -0.05 9.87
N PHE A 16 -1.96 0.18 8.73
CA PHE A 16 -0.75 -0.56 8.34
C PHE A 16 0.55 0.21 8.61
N LEU A 17 0.53 1.55 8.55
CA LEU A 17 1.67 2.39 8.94
C LEU A 17 1.72 2.65 10.47
N GLY A 18 0.59 2.54 11.17
CA GLY A 18 0.46 3.15 12.49
C GLY A 18 0.31 4.66 12.39
N ASN A 19 -0.45 5.26 13.30
CA ASN A 19 -0.82 6.68 13.17
C ASN A 19 0.39 7.62 13.25
N ALA A 20 1.44 7.26 13.99
CA ALA A 20 2.63 8.09 14.17
C ALA A 20 3.54 8.16 12.91
N GLU A 21 3.73 7.05 12.19
CA GLU A 21 4.48 7.06 10.92
C GLU A 21 3.66 7.71 9.80
N PHE A 22 2.34 7.56 9.83
CA PHE A 22 1.44 8.27 8.92
C PHE A 22 1.47 9.80 9.12
N GLU A 23 1.43 10.27 10.38
CA GLU A 23 1.59 11.70 10.69
C GLU A 23 2.99 12.23 10.34
N ALA A 24 4.04 11.42 10.53
CA ALA A 24 5.41 11.79 10.20
C ALA A 24 5.68 11.88 8.68
N LEU A 25 4.98 11.10 7.85
CA LEU A 25 5.04 11.20 6.38
C LEU A 25 4.22 12.39 5.83
N GLY A 26 3.30 12.96 6.61
CA GLY A 26 2.61 14.23 6.29
C GLY A 26 1.86 14.26 4.96
N ASP A 27 1.93 15.38 4.24
CA ASP A 27 1.29 15.58 2.92
C ASP A 27 1.85 14.65 1.82
N ASP A 28 3.08 14.15 1.98
CA ASP A 28 3.77 13.29 1.00
C ASP A 28 3.11 11.90 0.90
N THR A 29 2.49 11.44 2.00
CA THR A 29 1.65 10.24 2.06
C THR A 29 0.45 10.31 1.11
N MET A 30 -0.12 11.50 0.87
CA MET A 30 -1.32 11.65 0.02
C MET A 30 -1.02 11.44 -1.47
N ARG A 31 0.24 11.58 -1.88
CA ARG A 31 0.69 11.37 -3.27
C ARG A 31 1.40 10.04 -3.47
N ALA A 32 1.41 9.17 -2.46
CA ALA A 32 1.99 7.84 -2.53
C ALA A 32 0.91 6.78 -2.80
N PHE A 33 1.21 5.85 -3.71
CA PHE A 33 0.42 4.64 -3.88
C PHE A 33 0.99 3.55 -2.96
N PHE A 34 0.25 3.17 -1.93
CA PHE A 34 0.69 2.15 -0.98
C PHE A 34 0.41 0.74 -1.48
N LEU A 35 1.46 -0.06 -1.53
CA LEU A 35 1.42 -1.47 -1.91
C LEU A 35 1.77 -2.31 -0.67
N THR A 36 0.94 -3.29 -0.31
CA THR A 36 1.23 -4.27 0.76
C THR A 36 1.67 -5.60 0.16
N ASP A 37 2.19 -6.52 0.98
CA ASP A 37 2.53 -7.89 0.55
C ASP A 37 1.38 -8.57 -0.24
N PHE A 38 0.14 -8.45 0.25
CA PHE A 38 -1.03 -9.02 -0.43
C PHE A 38 -1.25 -8.40 -1.82
N LEU A 39 -1.19 -7.07 -1.89
CA LEU A 39 -1.39 -6.35 -3.14
C LEU A 39 -0.24 -6.60 -4.12
N ALA A 40 1.00 -6.76 -3.64
CA ALA A 40 2.14 -7.18 -4.45
C ALA A 40 1.95 -8.60 -5.02
N ARG A 41 1.40 -9.54 -4.23
CA ARG A 41 1.08 -10.90 -4.73
C ARG A 41 -0.01 -10.89 -5.79
N GLN A 42 -1.02 -10.05 -5.63
CA GLN A 42 -2.25 -10.07 -6.44
C GLN A 42 -2.43 -8.83 -7.31
N PHE A 43 -1.35 -8.13 -7.63
CA PHE A 43 -1.39 -6.82 -8.31
C PHE A 43 -2.18 -6.87 -9.61
N ASP A 44 -1.99 -7.91 -10.42
CA ASP A 44 -2.73 -8.02 -11.68
C ASP A 44 -4.23 -8.28 -11.49
N ALA A 45 -4.60 -9.05 -10.46
CA ALA A 45 -5.99 -9.37 -10.20
C ALA A 45 -6.77 -8.19 -9.60
N PHE A 46 -6.10 -7.31 -8.84
CA PHE A 46 -6.75 -6.23 -8.09
C PHE A 46 -6.51 -4.82 -8.66
N VAL A 47 -5.43 -4.61 -9.40
CA VAL A 47 -5.09 -3.30 -9.98
C VAL A 47 -5.15 -3.38 -11.49
N THR A 48 -4.34 -4.22 -12.13
CA THR A 48 -4.23 -4.24 -13.60
C THR A 48 -5.56 -4.52 -14.29
N ARG A 49 -6.16 -5.69 -14.07
CA ARG A 49 -7.35 -6.13 -14.81
C ARG A 49 -8.60 -5.32 -14.45
N PRO A 50 -8.87 -5.01 -13.16
CA PRO A 50 -10.04 -4.23 -12.80
C PRO A 50 -10.00 -2.80 -13.34
N LEU A 51 -8.82 -2.18 -13.38
CA LEU A 51 -8.65 -0.85 -13.97
C LEU A 51 -8.48 -0.88 -15.50
N GLY A 52 -8.40 -2.07 -16.09
CA GLY A 52 -8.26 -2.26 -17.54
C GLY A 52 -6.89 -1.87 -18.10
N LEU A 53 -5.85 -1.76 -17.27
CA LEU A 53 -4.50 -1.34 -17.68
C LEU A 53 -3.83 -2.36 -18.62
N ASP A 54 -4.27 -3.61 -18.62
CA ASP A 54 -3.84 -4.65 -19.55
C ASP A 54 -4.32 -4.42 -20.99
N ARG A 55 -5.48 -3.77 -21.14
CA ARG A 55 -6.12 -3.50 -22.44
C ARG A 55 -5.94 -2.06 -22.89
N HIS A 56 -5.82 -1.15 -21.93
CA HIS A 56 -5.76 0.30 -22.11
C HIS A 56 -4.63 0.90 -21.26
N PRO A 57 -3.36 0.75 -21.68
CA PRO A 57 -2.21 1.27 -20.93
C PRO A 57 -2.26 2.80 -20.75
N GLU A 58 -2.95 3.53 -21.64
CA GLU A 58 -3.18 4.98 -21.54
C GLU A 58 -3.93 5.40 -20.28
N LEU A 59 -4.73 4.50 -19.68
CA LEU A 59 -5.44 4.78 -18.43
C LEU A 59 -4.50 4.92 -17.22
N ARG A 60 -3.25 4.44 -17.35
CA ARG A 60 -2.24 4.58 -16.30
C ARG A 60 -2.09 6.05 -15.89
N ASP A 61 -1.97 6.97 -16.83
CA ASP A 61 -1.75 8.40 -16.53
C ASP A 61 -2.98 9.03 -15.89
N ILE A 62 -4.17 8.55 -16.26
CA ILE A 62 -5.44 9.02 -15.70
C ILE A 62 -5.56 8.60 -14.22
N TYR A 63 -5.23 7.35 -13.90
CA TYR A 63 -5.35 6.84 -12.53
C TYR A 63 -4.17 7.20 -11.65
N PHE A 64 -2.95 7.20 -12.20
CA PHE A 64 -1.71 7.27 -11.43
C PHE A 64 -0.90 8.55 -11.66
N GLY A 65 -1.31 9.44 -12.59
CA GLY A 65 -0.52 10.63 -12.95
C GLY A 65 -0.36 11.69 -11.86
N ASN A 66 -1.18 11.63 -10.80
CA ASN A 66 -1.05 12.51 -9.62
C ASN A 66 -0.29 11.85 -8.47
N TYR A 67 0.13 10.60 -8.62
CA TYR A 67 0.99 9.94 -7.65
C TYR A 67 2.45 10.20 -7.98
N GLU A 68 3.25 10.45 -6.95
CA GLU A 68 4.67 10.76 -7.09
C GLU A 68 5.55 9.53 -6.86
N LYS A 69 5.02 8.49 -6.21
CA LYS A 69 5.74 7.25 -5.89
C LYS A 69 4.82 6.10 -5.56
N LEU A 70 5.34 4.88 -5.71
CA LEU A 70 4.80 3.67 -5.10
C LEU A 70 5.62 3.34 -3.86
N VAL A 71 4.96 3.24 -2.72
CA VAL A 71 5.58 2.83 -1.45
C VAL A 71 5.14 1.40 -1.13
N TYR A 72 6.08 0.47 -1.20
CA TYR A 72 5.88 -0.91 -0.80
C TYR A 72 6.13 -1.09 0.70
N LEU A 73 5.04 -1.36 1.43
CA LEU A 73 5.02 -1.67 2.86
C LEU A 73 5.30 -3.16 3.06
N ALA A 74 6.58 -3.52 3.15
CA ALA A 74 7.04 -4.89 3.25
C ALA A 74 6.90 -5.41 4.69
N GLN A 75 6.05 -6.42 4.89
CA GLN A 75 5.86 -7.10 6.18
C GLN A 75 6.78 -8.32 6.36
N SER A 76 7.27 -8.85 5.25
CA SER A 76 8.19 -9.98 5.20
C SER A 76 9.43 -9.65 4.38
N ASP A 77 10.54 -10.34 4.66
CA ASP A 77 11.76 -10.26 3.85
C ASP A 77 11.72 -11.34 2.76
N ASP A 78 10.76 -11.20 1.84
CA ASP A 78 10.51 -12.11 0.73
C ASP A 78 11.00 -11.46 -0.59
N PRO A 79 12.11 -11.94 -1.18
CA PRO A 79 12.67 -11.34 -2.39
C PRO A 79 11.74 -11.47 -3.61
N GLU A 80 10.83 -12.45 -3.62
CA GLU A 80 9.85 -12.58 -4.69
C GLU A 80 8.82 -11.45 -4.62
N LEU A 81 8.42 -11.05 -3.41
CA LEU A 81 7.54 -9.91 -3.23
C LEU A 81 8.20 -8.59 -3.61
N ASP A 82 9.46 -8.41 -3.24
CA ASP A 82 10.23 -7.23 -3.64
C ASP A 82 10.29 -7.10 -5.18
N ALA A 83 10.52 -8.21 -5.88
CA ALA A 83 10.52 -8.22 -7.34
C ALA A 83 9.14 -7.86 -7.93
N ARG A 84 8.06 -8.43 -7.38
CA ARG A 84 6.68 -8.12 -7.82
C ARG A 84 6.32 -6.66 -7.55
N ALA A 85 6.72 -6.12 -6.41
CA ALA A 85 6.47 -4.73 -6.03
C ALA A 85 7.20 -3.74 -6.95
N ARG A 86 8.45 -4.05 -7.33
CA ARG A 86 9.20 -3.27 -8.33
C ARG A 86 8.53 -3.32 -9.70
N ALA A 87 8.12 -4.51 -10.16
CA ALA A 87 7.42 -4.66 -11.44
C ALA A 87 6.08 -3.89 -11.45
N ALA A 88 5.37 -3.85 -10.32
CA ALA A 88 4.17 -3.03 -10.17
C ALA A 88 4.48 -1.54 -10.30
N ALA A 89 5.53 -1.04 -9.64
CA ALA A 89 5.95 0.35 -9.75
C ALA A 89 6.34 0.74 -11.19
N GLU A 90 7.09 -0.13 -11.87
CA GLU A 90 7.46 0.05 -13.29
C GLU A 90 6.21 0.10 -14.19
N LYS A 91 5.24 -0.79 -13.97
CA LYS A 91 3.99 -0.83 -14.72
C LYS A 91 3.14 0.43 -14.52
N LEU A 92 3.16 0.99 -13.32
CA LEU A 92 2.52 2.27 -13.02
C LEU A 92 3.37 3.47 -13.44
N GLY A 93 4.64 3.25 -13.79
CA GLY A 93 5.66 4.28 -14.05
C GLY A 93 5.83 5.24 -12.88
N LEU A 94 5.81 4.69 -11.67
CA LEU A 94 6.04 5.40 -10.42
C LEU A 94 7.43 5.04 -9.86
N PRO A 95 8.17 5.99 -9.30
CA PRO A 95 9.34 5.71 -8.48
C PRO A 95 9.02 4.69 -7.37
N PHE A 96 9.93 3.73 -7.17
CA PHE A 96 9.75 2.67 -6.18
C PHE A 96 10.47 3.00 -4.87
N GLU A 97 9.72 2.97 -3.77
CA GLU A 97 10.25 3.05 -2.41
C GLU A 97 9.81 1.81 -1.62
N ARG A 98 10.73 1.22 -0.85
CA ARG A 98 10.42 0.09 0.04
C ARG A 98 10.57 0.53 1.48
N VAL A 99 9.52 0.34 2.26
CA VAL A 99 9.50 0.57 3.70
C VAL A 99 9.25 -0.77 4.36
N ARG A 100 10.17 -1.22 5.23
CA ARG A 100 9.89 -2.39 6.07
C ARG A 100 8.96 -1.96 7.19
N THR A 101 7.79 -2.56 7.22
CA THR A 101 6.80 -2.39 8.28
C THR A 101 6.81 -3.63 9.16
N GLY A 102 6.92 -3.46 10.49
CA GLY A 102 6.65 -4.56 11.42
C GLY A 102 5.14 -4.85 11.53
N TYR A 103 4.71 -5.56 12.57
CA TYR A 103 3.28 -5.60 12.96
C TYR A 103 2.74 -4.24 13.46
N GLY A 104 3.49 -3.16 13.30
CA GLY A 104 3.15 -1.82 13.78
C GLY A 104 2.78 -1.80 15.26
N ASP A 105 1.72 -1.06 15.57
CA ASP A 105 1.14 -0.93 16.91
C ASP A 105 0.63 -2.25 17.50
N LEU A 106 0.42 -3.30 16.71
CA LEU A 106 -0.04 -4.59 17.22
C LEU A 106 1.04 -5.27 18.06
N GLN A 107 2.31 -5.17 17.68
CA GLN A 107 3.41 -5.72 18.46
C GLN A 107 3.58 -4.96 19.79
N THR A 108 3.46 -3.62 19.75
CA THR A 108 3.52 -2.77 20.95
C THR A 108 2.29 -2.96 21.85
N ALA A 109 1.10 -3.14 21.28
CA ALA A 109 -0.13 -3.42 22.02
C ALA A 109 -0.09 -4.81 22.68
N LEU A 110 0.37 -5.84 21.97
CA LEU A 110 0.54 -7.18 22.53
C LEU A 110 1.63 -7.22 23.62
N ALA A 111 2.72 -6.48 23.46
CA ALA A 111 3.77 -6.36 24.48
C ALA A 111 3.31 -5.60 25.74
N ARG A 112 2.30 -4.72 25.65
CA ARG A 112 1.68 -4.05 26.80
C ARG A 112 0.61 -4.88 27.51
N MET A 113 0.10 -5.94 26.86
CA MET A 113 -0.88 -6.86 27.42
C MET A 113 -0.23 -8.11 28.05
N GLY A 114 1.11 -8.19 28.05
CA GLY A 114 1.92 -9.25 28.67
C GLY A 114 2.50 -8.83 30.02
#